data_AF-A0A8T5N289-F1
#
_entry.id   AF-A0A8T5N289-F1
#
_cell.length_a   1.000
_cell.length_b   1.000
_cell.length_c   1.000
_cell.angle_alpha   90.00
_cell.angle_beta   90.00
_cell.angle_gamma   90.00
#
_symmetry.space_group_name_H-M   'P 1'
#
loop_
_entity.id
_entity.type
_entity.pdbx_description
1 polymer ?
#
loop_
_entity_poly.entity_id
_entity_poly.type
_entity_poly.pdbx_seq_one_letter_code
_entity_poly.pdbx_strand_id
1 'polypeptide(L)'
;MDKRAWVKIVEAFVAIMFIAMILLVLVNKGGFKRNDNAERIYEIELSILREIQTNTELRADVLAVESTPVMWDDPDFPLSIKNKILSRLPNYLDCEAKICALNETCSLEKAIKQDIYAQAIAITVNVGTDPFNPRQLRLFCWTGLAPEPEYPEGTTCKEIGGDICEIDEICPGVFFSATDTDICCNQTCEEELETCEELSGDICIGTEICTGIILLESSDENCCNQTCELPQAAILTLVFSETIYELKNNVNIEGIIYPKVHYYNHTRTFTESNGVGVNLTQGQLCYTSLGTCDSSTLVPPYRIDGGEIVLQENKQFWTASNSDVFNLSYWGEDDNEYSISISQYMCVNEASFTENCVV
;
A
#
# COMPACT_ATOMS: atom_id res chain seq x y z
N MET A 1 -47.15 6.20 30.49
CA MET A 1 -46.45 7.21 29.66
C MET A 1 -47.46 7.86 28.73
N ASP A 2 -47.56 9.17 28.79
CA ASP A 2 -48.59 9.92 28.07
C ASP A 2 -48.13 10.17 26.63
N LYS A 3 -48.76 9.51 25.64
CA LYS A 3 -48.34 9.55 24.23
C LYS A 3 -48.31 10.97 23.67
N ARG A 4 -49.10 11.88 24.26
CA ARG A 4 -49.15 13.30 23.88
C ARG A 4 -47.92 14.10 24.29
N ALA A 5 -47.26 13.70 25.39
CA ALA A 5 -46.04 14.37 25.83
C ALA A 5 -44.85 14.03 24.91
N TRP A 6 -44.79 12.79 24.42
CA TRP A 6 -43.73 12.34 23.54
C TRP A 6 -43.75 13.04 22.17
N VAL A 7 -44.95 13.23 21.58
CA VAL A 7 -45.10 13.93 20.29
C VAL A 7 -44.57 15.37 20.37
N LYS A 8 -44.79 16.08 21.48
CA LYS A 8 -44.30 17.45 21.66
C LYS A 8 -42.76 17.52 21.75
N ILE A 9 -42.11 16.48 22.27
CA ILE A 9 -40.65 16.41 22.33
C ILE A 9 -40.07 16.21 20.92
N VAL A 10 -40.69 15.32 20.14
CA VAL A 10 -40.25 15.07 18.75
C VAL A 10 -40.41 16.32 17.88
N GLU A 11 -41.52 17.05 18.03
CA GLU A 11 -41.76 18.30 17.29
C GLU A 11 -40.70 19.37 17.58
N ALA A 12 -40.36 19.58 18.85
CA ALA A 12 -39.31 20.52 19.24
C ALA A 12 -37.91 20.12 18.72
N PHE A 13 -37.61 18.81 18.72
CA PHE A 13 -36.34 18.29 18.22
C PHE A 13 -36.18 18.54 16.71
N VAL A 14 -37.23 18.28 15.92
CA VAL A 14 -37.23 18.52 14.47
C VAL A 14 -37.03 20.01 14.16
N ALA A 15 -37.64 20.91 14.93
CA ALA A 15 -37.46 22.35 14.75
C ALA A 15 -36.00 22.79 15.00
N ILE A 16 -35.34 22.24 16.02
CA ILE A 16 -33.93 22.53 16.32
C ILE A 16 -33.02 22.02 15.20
N MET A 17 -33.27 20.82 14.67
CA MET A 17 -32.50 20.29 13.54
C MET A 17 -32.64 21.17 12.29
N PHE A 18 -33.85 21.66 11.98
CA PHE A 18 -34.05 22.56 10.85
C PHE A 18 -33.28 23.88 11.01
N ILE A 19 -33.26 24.47 12.20
CA ILE A 19 -32.51 25.70 12.46
C ILE A 19 -31.00 25.45 12.31
N ALA A 20 -30.49 24.34 12.85
CA ALA A 20 -29.08 23.97 12.71
C ALA A 20 -28.69 23.73 11.24
N MET A 21 -29.57 23.10 10.45
CA MET A 21 -29.35 22.87 9.02
C MET A 21 -29.28 24.19 8.24
N ILE A 22 -30.18 25.14 8.51
CA ILE A 22 -30.17 26.45 7.85
C ILE A 22 -28.91 27.23 8.24
N LEU A 23 -28.49 27.18 9.50
CA LEU A 23 -27.24 27.81 9.95
C LEU A 23 -26.02 27.22 9.22
N LEU A 24 -25.95 25.88 9.07
CA LEU A 24 -24.90 25.21 8.31
C LEU A 24 -24.85 25.67 6.84
N VAL A 25 -26.01 25.78 6.18
CA VAL A 25 -26.08 26.27 4.80
C VAL A 25 -25.64 27.72 4.68
N LEU A 26 -25.96 28.57 5.65
CA LEU A 26 -25.53 29.97 5.64
C LEU A 26 -24.02 30.11 5.89
N VAL A 27 -23.43 29.26 6.73
CA VAL A 27 -21.97 29.19 6.90
C VAL A 27 -21.28 28.73 5.61
N ASN A 28 -21.89 27.77 4.88
CA ASN A 28 -21.34 27.29 3.61
C ASN A 28 -21.52 28.29 2.44
N LYS A 29 -22.61 29.07 2.44
CA LYS A 29 -22.89 30.08 1.39
C LYS A 29 -22.25 31.43 1.67
N GLY A 30 -21.86 31.69 2.91
CA GLY A 30 -21.07 32.86 3.33
C GLY A 30 -19.59 32.73 3.00
N GLY A 31 -19.23 31.94 1.99
CA GLY A 31 -17.92 31.97 1.37
C GLY A 31 -17.65 33.39 0.90
N PHE A 32 -16.94 34.16 1.73
CA PHE A 32 -16.08 35.21 1.21
C PHE A 32 -15.44 34.63 -0.04
N LYS A 33 -15.53 35.33 -1.18
CA LYS A 33 -14.61 35.14 -2.28
C LYS A 33 -13.20 35.38 -1.72
N ARG A 34 -12.65 34.41 -0.98
CA ARG A 34 -11.22 34.24 -0.81
C ARG A 34 -10.75 34.14 -2.24
N ASN A 35 -9.81 35.00 -2.63
CA ASN A 35 -9.08 34.82 -3.88
C ASN A 35 -8.80 33.32 -4.02
N ASP A 36 -9.27 32.68 -5.09
CA ASP A 36 -9.06 31.25 -5.34
C ASP A 36 -7.55 30.91 -5.25
N ASN A 37 -6.70 31.90 -5.52
CA ASN A 37 -5.25 31.85 -5.32
C ASN A 37 -4.82 31.50 -3.89
N ALA A 38 -5.51 31.98 -2.85
CA ALA A 38 -5.14 31.70 -1.46
C ALA A 38 -5.30 30.22 -1.12
N GLU A 39 -6.41 29.61 -1.55
CA GLU A 39 -6.68 28.19 -1.35
C GLU A 39 -5.65 27.34 -2.10
N ARG A 40 -5.39 27.68 -3.37
CA ARG A 40 -4.36 27.01 -4.18
C ARG A 40 -2.96 27.12 -3.57
N ILE A 41 -2.58 28.27 -3.01
CA ILE A 41 -1.28 28.43 -2.33
C ILE A 41 -1.20 27.51 -1.10
N TYR A 42 -2.26 27.44 -0.29
CA TYR A 42 -2.30 26.54 0.86
C TYR A 42 -2.20 25.07 0.48
N GLU A 43 -2.85 24.66 -0.60
CA GLU A 43 -2.76 23.30 -1.13
C GLU A 43 -1.34 22.96 -1.59
N ILE A 44 -0.68 23.88 -2.28
CA ILE A 44 0.72 23.73 -2.69
C ILE A 44 1.64 23.63 -1.47
N GLU A 45 1.52 24.55 -0.51
CA GLU A 45 2.31 24.51 0.73
C GLU A 45 2.13 23.18 1.46
N LEU A 46 0.88 22.73 1.61
CA LEU A 46 0.55 21.49 2.31
C LEU A 46 1.06 20.25 1.56
N SER A 47 0.97 20.23 0.23
CA SER A 47 1.48 19.15 -0.62
C SER A 47 3.00 19.00 -0.45
N ILE A 48 3.73 20.10 -0.54
CA ILE A 48 5.19 20.13 -0.33
C ILE A 48 5.56 19.63 1.06
N LEU A 49 4.88 20.15 2.09
CA LEU A 49 5.14 19.75 3.47
C LEU A 49 4.82 18.27 3.71
N ARG A 50 3.69 17.76 3.20
CA ARG A 50 3.32 16.33 3.32
C ARG A 50 4.35 15.43 2.67
N GLU A 51 4.88 15.79 1.51
CA GLU A 51 5.91 15.02 0.83
C GLU A 51 7.21 14.93 1.66
N ILE A 52 7.60 16.04 2.30
CA ILE A 52 8.72 16.05 3.26
C ILE A 52 8.39 15.18 4.49
N GLN A 53 7.14 15.22 4.96
CA GLN A 53 6.68 14.45 6.11
C GLN A 53 6.64 12.94 5.87
N THR A 54 6.38 12.49 4.64
CA THR A 54 6.28 11.07 4.31
C THR A 54 7.62 10.48 3.85
N ASN A 55 8.55 11.31 3.39
CA ASN A 55 9.89 10.88 2.97
C ASN A 55 10.84 10.70 4.18
N THR A 56 11.29 9.48 4.43
CA THR A 56 12.16 9.13 5.57
C THR A 56 13.49 9.88 5.60
N GLU A 57 14.11 10.12 4.43
CA GLU A 57 15.41 10.81 4.35
C GLU A 57 15.26 12.30 4.66
N LEU A 58 14.27 12.96 4.06
CA LEU A 58 14.01 14.38 4.30
C LEU A 58 13.60 14.65 5.75
N ARG A 59 12.83 13.74 6.37
CA ARG A 59 12.54 13.82 7.81
C ARG A 59 13.80 13.71 8.65
N ALA A 60 14.69 12.77 8.33
CA ALA A 60 15.94 12.59 9.06
C ALA A 60 16.78 13.87 9.01
N ASP A 61 16.83 14.54 7.85
CA ASP A 61 17.52 15.81 7.67
C ASP A 61 16.91 16.94 8.53
N VAL A 62 15.59 17.05 8.63
CA VAL A 62 14.93 18.02 9.53
C VAL A 62 15.32 17.76 11.00
N LEU A 63 15.34 16.48 11.39
CA LEU A 63 15.60 16.06 12.76
C LEU A 63 17.07 16.16 13.16
N ALA A 64 17.99 16.06 12.19
CA ALA A 64 19.44 16.14 12.39
C ALA A 64 19.92 17.57 12.71
N VAL A 65 19.09 18.59 12.52
CA VAL A 65 19.41 19.98 12.83
C VAL A 65 19.61 20.16 14.34
N GLU A 66 20.84 20.50 14.75
CA GLU A 66 21.22 20.63 16.16
C GLU A 66 20.69 21.91 16.80
N SER A 67 20.94 23.07 16.19
CA SER A 67 20.49 24.38 16.67
C SER A 67 19.13 24.74 16.08
N THR A 68 18.15 25.13 16.91
CA THR A 68 16.91 25.75 16.43
C THR A 68 16.73 27.13 17.07
N PRO A 69 16.11 28.09 16.36
CA PRO A 69 15.59 27.99 14.99
C PRO A 69 16.68 28.07 13.89
N VAL A 70 16.41 27.48 12.72
CA VAL A 70 17.22 27.62 11.49
C VAL A 70 16.38 28.21 10.37
N MET A 71 16.88 29.28 9.77
CA MET A 71 16.26 29.99 8.64
C MET A 71 16.71 29.44 7.30
N TRP A 72 15.91 29.69 6.26
CA TRP A 72 16.15 29.27 4.88
C TRP A 72 17.55 29.62 4.31
N ASP A 73 18.11 30.75 4.75
CA ASP A 73 19.39 31.27 4.29
C ASP A 73 20.57 30.91 5.21
N ASP A 74 20.29 30.26 6.35
CA ASP A 74 21.35 29.80 7.25
C ASP A 74 22.13 28.65 6.61
N PRO A 75 23.46 28.58 6.82
CA PRO A 75 24.30 27.51 6.26
C PRO A 75 23.92 26.13 6.80
N ASP A 76 23.27 26.08 7.97
CA ASP A 76 22.85 24.85 8.63
C ASP A 76 21.47 24.36 8.14
N PHE A 77 20.80 25.09 7.24
CA PHE A 77 19.54 24.64 6.66
C PHE A 77 19.78 23.48 5.68
N PRO A 78 19.14 22.31 5.84
CA PRO A 78 19.43 21.15 4.99
C PRO A 78 19.15 21.41 3.50
N LEU A 79 20.18 21.21 2.68
CA LEU A 79 20.11 21.48 1.23
C LEU A 79 19.12 20.56 0.51
N SER A 80 18.95 19.32 0.98
CA SER A 80 17.96 18.36 0.47
C SER A 80 16.53 18.90 0.55
N ILE A 81 16.15 19.46 1.71
CA ILE A 81 14.85 20.09 1.95
C ILE A 81 14.69 21.32 1.07
N LYS A 82 15.72 22.17 1.01
CA LYS A 82 15.72 23.39 0.18
C LYS A 82 15.47 23.06 -1.29
N ASN A 83 16.23 22.11 -1.83
CA ASN A 83 16.07 21.65 -3.21
C ASN A 83 14.70 21.03 -3.45
N LYS A 84 14.18 20.27 -2.48
CA LYS A 84 12.84 19.68 -2.60
C LYS A 84 11.75 20.73 -2.70
N ILE A 85 11.77 21.73 -1.81
CA ILE A 85 10.81 22.84 -1.83
C ILE A 85 10.91 23.60 -3.15
N LEU A 86 12.14 23.95 -3.58
CA LEU A 86 12.36 24.66 -4.85
C LEU A 86 11.88 23.87 -6.08
N SER A 87 12.04 22.55 -6.09
CA SER A 87 11.60 21.70 -7.22
C SER A 87 10.08 21.62 -7.39
N ARG A 88 9.34 21.93 -6.33
CA ARG A 88 7.87 21.92 -6.32
C ARG A 88 7.27 23.32 -6.37
N LEU A 89 8.11 24.35 -6.25
CA LEU A 89 7.65 25.72 -6.18
C LEU A 89 7.25 26.23 -7.56
N PRO A 90 6.03 26.76 -7.74
CA PRO A 90 5.69 27.40 -9.00
C PRO A 90 6.40 28.75 -9.10
N ASN A 91 6.69 29.18 -10.33
CA ASN A 91 7.49 30.39 -10.60
C ASN A 91 6.86 31.71 -10.10
N TYR A 92 5.56 31.73 -9.78
CA TYR A 92 4.86 32.92 -9.28
C TYR A 92 4.91 33.04 -7.75
N LEU A 93 5.42 32.04 -7.04
CA LEU A 93 5.58 32.05 -5.59
C LEU A 93 7.05 32.17 -5.21
N ASP A 94 7.29 33.06 -4.27
CA ASP A 94 8.52 33.08 -3.49
C ASP A 94 8.20 32.47 -2.14
N CYS A 95 9.00 31.50 -1.70
CA CYS A 95 8.82 30.90 -0.38
C CYS A 95 10.14 30.79 0.38
N GLU A 96 10.05 31.00 1.68
CA GLU A 96 11.12 30.77 2.65
C GLU A 96 10.61 29.75 3.69
N ALA A 97 11.47 28.86 4.17
CA ALA A 97 11.13 27.90 5.22
C ALA A 97 11.97 28.11 6.49
N LYS A 98 11.41 27.72 7.63
CA LYS A 98 12.06 27.80 8.94
C LYS A 98 11.86 26.48 9.70
N ILE A 99 12.94 25.97 10.28
CA ILE A 99 12.90 24.80 11.18
C ILE A 99 12.98 25.30 12.62
N CYS A 100 12.03 24.89 13.45
CA CYS A 100 11.92 25.33 14.84
C CYS A 100 11.71 24.15 15.78
N ALA A 101 12.00 24.33 17.06
CA ALA A 101 11.49 23.41 18.08
C ALA A 101 9.96 23.55 18.19
N LEU A 102 9.27 22.46 18.54
CA LEU A 102 7.79 22.43 18.60
C LEU A 102 7.20 23.42 19.62
N ASN A 103 7.97 23.83 20.62
CA ASN A 103 7.58 24.76 21.68
C ASN A 103 8.04 26.21 21.44
N GLU A 104 8.76 26.49 20.35
CA GLU A 104 9.27 27.82 20.04
C GLU A 104 8.36 28.56 19.05
N THR A 105 8.41 29.89 19.08
CA THR A 105 7.64 30.70 18.13
C THR A 105 8.33 30.69 16.76
N CYS A 106 7.76 29.95 15.82
CA CYS A 106 8.30 29.82 14.46
C CYS A 106 7.75 30.92 13.54
N SER A 107 8.23 32.16 13.67
CA SER A 107 7.78 33.30 12.82
C SER A 107 8.85 33.75 11.84
N LEU A 108 8.41 34.31 10.71
CA LEU A 108 9.26 34.98 9.75
C LEU A 108 9.72 36.32 10.32
N GLU A 109 11.03 36.58 10.33
CA GLU A 109 11.61 37.80 10.92
C GLU A 109 11.71 38.95 9.92
N LYS A 110 11.56 38.65 8.64
CA LYS A 110 11.63 39.59 7.53
C LYS A 110 10.27 40.27 7.33
N ALA A 111 10.28 41.59 7.21
CA ALA A 111 9.10 42.35 6.84
C ALA A 111 8.87 42.25 5.34
N ILE A 112 7.80 41.57 4.94
CA ILE A 112 7.35 41.45 3.55
C ILE A 112 6.10 42.33 3.39
N LYS A 113 6.00 43.04 2.26
CA LYS A 113 4.88 43.97 2.01
C LYS A 113 3.61 43.26 1.53
N GLN A 114 3.78 42.08 0.96
CA GLN A 114 2.74 41.23 0.41
C GLN A 114 2.02 40.44 1.51
N ASP A 115 0.86 39.88 1.16
CA ASP A 115 0.19 38.89 2.00
C ASP A 115 1.04 37.61 2.06
N ILE A 116 1.42 37.22 3.29
CA ILE A 116 2.18 36.01 3.55
C ILE A 116 1.20 34.89 3.90
N TYR A 117 1.28 33.81 3.14
CA TYR A 117 0.67 32.52 3.43
C TYR A 117 1.66 31.70 4.26
N ALA A 118 1.15 30.93 5.21
CA ALA A 118 2.02 30.14 6.07
C ALA A 118 1.33 28.84 6.48
N GLN A 119 2.04 27.72 6.28
CA GLN A 119 1.65 26.40 6.74
C GLN A 119 2.78 25.74 7.50
N ALA A 120 2.43 24.84 8.42
CA ALA A 120 3.43 24.12 9.19
C ALA A 120 3.01 22.70 9.50
N ILE A 121 4.01 21.85 9.62
CA ILE A 121 3.86 20.44 10.01
C ILE A 121 4.83 20.10 11.13
N ALA A 122 4.44 19.13 11.96
CA ALA A 122 5.32 18.55 12.95
C ALA A 122 6.02 17.31 12.36
N ILE A 123 7.35 17.28 12.45
CA ILE A 123 8.18 16.14 12.10
C ILE A 123 8.61 15.45 13.40
N THR A 124 8.24 14.19 13.53
CA THR A 124 8.54 13.35 14.69
C THR A 124 9.45 12.20 14.29
N VAL A 125 10.24 11.70 15.24
CA VAL A 125 11.01 10.45 15.07
C VAL A 125 10.09 9.24 15.10
N ASN A 126 10.55 8.13 14.51
CA ASN A 126 9.87 6.84 14.69
C ASN A 126 9.97 6.40 16.16
N VAL A 127 8.89 5.79 16.67
CA VAL A 127 8.78 5.32 18.05
C VAL A 127 9.96 4.41 18.39
N GLY A 128 10.75 4.76 19.41
CA GLY A 128 11.88 3.94 19.88
C GLY A 128 13.28 4.52 19.68
N THR A 129 13.41 5.72 19.10
CA THR A 129 14.69 6.45 19.07
C THR A 129 14.73 7.51 20.17
N ASP A 130 15.66 7.35 21.11
CA ASP A 130 15.96 8.30 22.21
C ASP A 130 17.19 9.13 21.79
N PRO A 131 17.16 10.49 21.84
CA PRO A 131 16.13 11.38 22.39
C PRO A 131 14.97 11.76 21.47
N PHE A 132 13.77 11.82 22.04
CA PHE A 132 12.57 12.36 21.39
C PHE A 132 12.65 13.88 21.28
N ASN A 133 13.07 14.38 20.12
CA ASN A 133 13.21 15.80 19.83
C ASN A 133 12.41 16.20 18.57
N PRO A 134 11.07 16.36 18.67
CA PRO A 134 10.24 16.70 17.52
C PRO A 134 10.53 18.13 17.06
N ARG A 135 10.53 18.32 15.74
CA ARG A 135 10.76 19.62 15.08
C ARG A 135 9.51 20.05 14.33
N GLN A 136 9.38 21.36 14.12
CA GLN A 136 8.35 21.93 13.27
C GLN A 136 9.03 22.53 12.03
N LEU A 137 8.56 22.13 10.86
CA LEU A 137 8.92 22.77 9.59
C LEU A 137 7.76 23.68 9.20
N ARG A 138 8.03 24.98 9.05
CA ARG A 138 7.06 25.98 8.62
C ARG A 138 7.52 26.60 7.30
N LEU A 139 6.61 26.65 6.34
CA LEU A 139 6.80 27.27 5.04
C LEU A 139 6.03 28.59 5.02
N PHE A 140 6.66 29.64 4.50
CA PHE A 140 6.07 30.96 4.32
C PHE A 140 6.15 31.30 2.84
N CYS A 141 5.01 31.46 2.19
CA CYS A 141 4.94 31.79 0.78
C CYS A 141 4.27 33.15 0.56
N TRP A 142 4.69 33.85 -0.48
CA TRP A 142 4.03 35.04 -0.98
C TRP A 142 4.14 35.08 -2.50
N THR A 143 3.22 35.77 -3.16
CA THR A 143 3.30 35.97 -4.61
C THR A 143 4.51 36.86 -4.90
N GLY A 144 5.50 36.30 -5.58
CA GLY A 144 6.71 37.02 -5.94
C GLY A 144 6.40 38.16 -6.87
N LEU A 145 7.13 39.27 -6.73
CA LEU A 145 7.26 40.26 -7.80
C LEU A 145 8.27 39.72 -8.83
N ALA A 146 8.11 38.47 -9.29
CA ALA A 146 8.65 38.17 -10.60
C ALA A 146 8.04 39.25 -11.49
N PRO A 147 8.85 40.09 -12.19
CA PRO A 147 8.25 40.94 -13.20
C PRO A 147 7.48 39.96 -14.07
N GLU A 148 6.15 40.10 -14.12
CA GLU A 148 5.41 39.56 -15.26
C GLU A 148 6.29 39.93 -16.45
N PRO A 149 6.72 38.96 -17.27
CA PRO A 149 7.42 39.36 -18.47
C PRO A 149 6.48 40.38 -19.10
N GLU A 150 6.94 41.63 -19.23
CA GLU A 150 6.18 42.66 -19.92
C GLU A 150 6.17 42.20 -21.37
N TYR A 151 5.28 41.24 -21.66
CA TYR A 151 4.94 40.87 -23.00
C TYR A 151 4.29 42.12 -23.57
N PRO A 152 4.76 42.60 -24.73
CA PRO A 152 4.17 43.77 -25.34
C PRO A 152 2.67 43.55 -25.43
N GLU A 153 1.87 44.49 -24.91
CA GLU A 153 0.42 44.43 -24.96
C GLU A 153 -0.02 44.03 -26.39
N GLY A 154 -0.68 42.89 -26.53
CA GLY A 154 -1.09 42.36 -27.83
C GLY A 154 -0.47 41.02 -28.26
N THR A 155 0.40 40.38 -27.47
CA THR A 155 0.89 39.05 -27.85
C THR A 155 -0.18 37.98 -27.71
N THR A 156 -0.25 37.10 -28.70
CA THR A 156 -1.10 35.90 -28.69
C THR A 156 -0.41 34.74 -27.98
N CYS A 157 -1.17 33.77 -27.47
CA CYS A 157 -0.62 32.59 -26.77
C CYS A 157 0.41 31.85 -27.63
N LYS A 158 0.15 31.75 -28.93
CA LYS A 158 1.04 31.12 -29.91
C LYS A 158 2.36 31.88 -30.10
N GLU A 159 2.34 33.20 -30.01
CA GLU A 159 3.55 34.04 -30.18
C GLU A 159 4.51 33.93 -28.99
N ILE A 160 3.98 33.65 -27.80
CA ILE A 160 4.78 33.37 -26.59
C ILE A 160 5.17 31.90 -26.46
N GLY A 161 4.87 31.08 -27.49
CA GLY A 161 5.21 29.66 -27.53
C GLY A 161 4.32 28.79 -26.63
N GLY A 162 3.15 29.26 -26.25
CA GLY A 162 2.16 28.49 -25.51
C GLY A 162 1.12 27.82 -26.40
N ASP A 163 0.35 26.93 -25.79
CA ASP A 163 -0.79 26.23 -26.34
C ASP A 163 -2.08 26.71 -25.66
N ILE A 164 -3.18 26.83 -26.42
CA ILE A 164 -4.46 27.28 -25.86
C ILE A 164 -5.23 26.04 -25.43
N CYS A 165 -5.42 25.83 -24.13
CA CYS A 165 -6.15 24.67 -23.65
C CYS A 165 -7.65 24.84 -23.83
N GLU A 166 -8.34 23.75 -24.14
CA GLU A 166 -9.79 23.65 -24.01
C GLU A 166 -10.21 23.64 -22.53
N ILE A 167 -11.51 23.77 -22.25
CA ILE A 167 -12.02 23.91 -20.87
C ILE A 167 -11.82 22.61 -20.05
N ASP A 168 -11.72 21.49 -20.75
CA ASP A 168 -11.56 20.11 -20.28
C ASP A 168 -10.12 19.58 -20.41
N GLU A 169 -9.17 20.45 -20.76
CA GLU A 169 -7.76 20.09 -20.81
C GLU A 169 -6.98 20.67 -19.62
N ILE A 170 -6.03 19.88 -19.12
CA ILE A 170 -5.11 20.25 -18.05
C ILE A 170 -3.83 20.81 -18.69
N CYS A 171 -3.37 21.94 -18.16
CA CYS A 171 -2.02 22.44 -18.44
C CYS A 171 -1.02 21.78 -17.47
N PRO A 172 -0.14 20.87 -17.92
CA PRO A 172 0.92 20.31 -17.06
C PRO A 172 1.98 21.36 -16.68
N GLY A 173 1.92 22.55 -17.28
CA GLY A 173 2.87 23.63 -17.11
C GLY A 173 2.34 24.85 -16.33
N VAL A 174 2.73 26.03 -16.79
CA VAL A 174 2.36 27.33 -16.20
C VAL A 174 1.44 28.06 -17.17
N PHE A 175 0.39 28.68 -16.64
CA PHE A 175 -0.48 29.56 -17.42
C PHE A 175 0.18 30.91 -17.66
N PHE A 176 0.12 31.38 -18.90
CA PHE A 176 0.50 32.71 -19.32
C PHE A 176 -0.74 33.57 -19.57
N SER A 177 -0.62 34.88 -19.36
CA SER A 177 -1.62 35.83 -19.85
C SER A 177 -1.33 36.13 -21.32
N ALA A 178 -2.32 35.92 -22.18
CA ALA A 178 -2.25 36.27 -23.60
C ALA A 178 -3.48 37.10 -23.97
N THR A 179 -3.40 37.86 -25.06
CA THR A 179 -4.51 38.75 -25.46
C THR A 179 -5.69 38.04 -26.11
N ASP A 180 -5.47 36.82 -26.61
CA ASP A 180 -6.46 35.99 -27.27
C ASP A 180 -7.09 34.93 -26.35
N THR A 181 -6.51 34.65 -25.18
CA THR A 181 -7.05 33.68 -24.22
C THR A 181 -6.51 33.91 -22.81
N ASP A 182 -7.32 33.53 -21.82
CA ASP A 182 -6.93 33.46 -20.40
C ASP A 182 -6.34 32.08 -20.02
N ILE A 183 -6.31 31.11 -20.94
CA ILE A 183 -5.93 29.70 -20.71
C ILE A 183 -4.75 29.30 -21.61
N CYS A 184 -3.71 30.12 -21.64
CA CYS A 184 -2.51 29.82 -22.41
C CYS A 184 -1.52 28.98 -21.59
N CYS A 185 -1.30 27.72 -21.94
CA CYS A 185 -0.32 26.85 -21.27
C CYS A 185 1.05 26.96 -21.93
N ASN A 186 2.13 26.96 -21.15
CA ASN A 186 3.50 26.93 -21.72
C ASN A 186 3.96 25.54 -22.20
N GLN A 187 3.08 24.55 -22.14
CA GLN A 187 3.26 23.18 -22.60
C GLN A 187 2.02 22.77 -23.41
N THR A 188 2.11 21.65 -24.12
CA THR A 188 0.95 21.06 -24.79
C THR A 188 -0.07 20.66 -23.73
N CYS A 189 -1.32 21.07 -23.92
CA CYS A 189 -2.41 20.71 -23.01
C CYS A 189 -2.69 19.21 -23.12
N GLU A 190 -3.05 18.60 -22.01
CA GLU A 190 -3.38 17.17 -21.93
C GLU A 190 -4.86 17.04 -21.60
N GLU A 191 -5.58 16.10 -22.23
CA GLU A 191 -6.97 15.82 -21.86
C GLU A 191 -7.02 15.40 -20.38
N GLU A 192 -7.99 15.96 -19.62
CA GLU A 192 -8.24 15.50 -18.26
C GLU A 192 -8.64 14.02 -18.30
N LEU A 193 -7.81 13.14 -17.74
CA LEU A 193 -8.11 11.72 -17.69
C LEU A 193 -9.35 11.49 -16.81
N GLU A 194 -10.39 10.87 -17.39
CA GLU A 194 -11.62 10.53 -16.67
C GLU A 194 -11.29 9.69 -15.43
N THR A 195 -11.98 9.95 -14.33
CA THR A 195 -11.88 9.12 -13.13
C THR A 195 -12.41 7.71 -13.42
N CYS A 196 -12.00 6.73 -12.63
CA CYS A 196 -12.46 5.36 -12.84
C CYS A 196 -14.00 5.25 -12.73
N GLU A 197 -14.60 6.04 -11.84
CA GLU A 197 -16.06 6.12 -11.67
C GLU A 197 -16.76 6.64 -12.93
N GLU A 198 -16.18 7.65 -13.60
CA GLU A 198 -16.72 8.20 -14.86
C GLU A 198 -16.67 7.18 -15.99
N LEU A 199 -15.61 6.36 -16.03
CA LEU A 199 -15.47 5.24 -16.94
C LEU A 199 -16.33 4.02 -16.58
N SER A 200 -17.20 4.14 -15.56
CA SER A 200 -18.01 3.04 -15.02
C SER A 200 -17.17 1.83 -14.58
N GLY A 201 -15.95 2.09 -14.10
CA GLY A 201 -15.05 1.10 -13.54
C GLY A 201 -15.01 1.12 -12.02
N ASP A 202 -14.38 0.08 -11.47
CA ASP A 202 -14.07 -0.05 -10.05
C ASP A 202 -12.54 0.01 -9.85
N ILE A 203 -12.08 0.75 -8.84
CA ILE A 203 -10.65 0.82 -8.50
C ILE A 203 -10.29 -0.40 -7.66
N CYS A 204 -9.42 -1.28 -8.19
CA CYS A 204 -8.96 -2.44 -7.42
C CYS A 204 -7.94 -2.02 -6.38
N ILE A 205 -8.21 -2.35 -5.10
CA ILE A 205 -7.36 -1.94 -3.98
C ILE A 205 -6.58 -3.12 -3.40
N GLY A 206 -5.33 -2.85 -3.03
CA GLY A 206 -4.47 -3.84 -2.37
C GLY A 206 -4.11 -5.01 -3.27
N THR A 207 -4.58 -6.21 -2.92
CA THR A 207 -4.29 -7.47 -3.64
C THR A 207 -5.41 -7.88 -4.57
N GLU A 208 -6.47 -7.09 -4.71
CA GLU A 208 -7.57 -7.42 -5.63
C GLU A 208 -7.08 -7.49 -7.08
N ILE A 209 -7.64 -8.43 -7.84
CA ILE A 209 -7.34 -8.64 -9.24
C ILE A 209 -8.57 -8.24 -10.06
N CYS A 210 -8.33 -7.46 -11.12
CA CYS A 210 -9.36 -7.13 -12.09
C CYS A 210 -9.77 -8.38 -12.87
N THR A 211 -11.05 -8.76 -12.79
CA THR A 211 -11.60 -9.87 -13.61
C THR A 211 -11.81 -9.48 -15.08
N GLY A 212 -11.78 -8.19 -15.38
CA GLY A 212 -11.94 -7.60 -16.71
C GLY A 212 -10.64 -7.07 -17.32
N ILE A 213 -10.72 -5.86 -17.88
CA ILE A 213 -9.61 -5.14 -18.50
C ILE A 213 -9.30 -3.91 -17.65
N ILE A 214 -8.01 -3.64 -17.44
CA ILE A 214 -7.55 -2.41 -16.80
C ILE A 214 -7.70 -1.25 -17.80
N LEU A 215 -8.42 -0.20 -17.39
CA LEU A 215 -8.67 1.01 -18.17
C LEU A 215 -7.49 1.98 -17.98
N LEU A 216 -6.59 2.02 -18.97
CA LEU A 216 -5.39 2.87 -18.93
C LEU A 216 -5.68 4.36 -19.20
N GLU A 217 -6.89 4.67 -19.62
CA GLU A 217 -7.37 6.04 -19.88
C GLU A 217 -7.88 6.72 -18.60
N SER A 218 -7.86 6.01 -17.46
CA SER A 218 -8.29 6.56 -16.19
C SER A 218 -7.18 7.36 -15.48
N SER A 219 -7.55 8.41 -14.75
CA SER A 219 -6.66 9.07 -13.79
C SER A 219 -6.31 8.20 -12.58
N ASP A 220 -7.09 7.13 -12.32
CA ASP A 220 -6.86 6.20 -11.22
C ASP A 220 -6.03 4.98 -11.68
N GLU A 221 -4.92 4.71 -10.99
CA GLU A 221 -4.16 3.48 -11.19
C GLU A 221 -5.02 2.25 -10.84
N ASN A 222 -5.03 1.25 -11.72
CA ASN A 222 -5.79 -0.02 -11.57
C ASN A 222 -7.32 0.09 -11.69
N CYS A 223 -7.82 1.05 -12.48
CA CYS A 223 -9.23 1.08 -12.84
C CYS A 223 -9.65 -0.17 -13.63
N CYS A 224 -10.60 -0.95 -13.11
CA CYS A 224 -11.12 -2.16 -13.73
C CYS A 224 -12.49 -1.93 -14.33
N ASN A 225 -12.72 -2.33 -15.58
CA ASN A 225 -14.05 -2.22 -16.21
C ASN A 225 -15.08 -3.29 -15.75
N GLN A 226 -14.70 -4.11 -14.78
CA GLN A 226 -15.51 -5.16 -14.16
C GLN A 226 -15.22 -5.19 -12.66
N THR A 227 -15.62 -6.26 -11.98
CA THR A 227 -15.43 -6.41 -10.55
C THR A 227 -13.98 -6.73 -10.20
N CYS A 228 -13.49 -6.04 -9.18
CA CYS A 228 -12.29 -6.40 -8.45
C CYS A 228 -12.60 -7.57 -7.52
N GLU A 229 -11.90 -8.69 -7.68
CA GLU A 229 -12.06 -9.86 -6.82
C GLU A 229 -10.78 -10.12 -6.05
N LEU A 230 -10.91 -10.57 -4.80
CA LEU A 230 -9.76 -11.05 -4.06
C LEU A 230 -9.21 -12.32 -4.73
N PRO A 231 -7.87 -12.43 -4.85
CA PRO A 231 -7.25 -13.64 -5.39
C PRO A 231 -7.71 -14.83 -4.56
N GLN A 232 -8.13 -15.90 -5.25
CA GLN A 232 -8.49 -17.13 -4.59
C GLN A 232 -7.24 -17.83 -4.08
N ALA A 233 -7.31 -18.43 -2.90
CA ALA A 233 -6.23 -19.25 -2.38
C ALA A 233 -6.01 -20.48 -3.28
N ALA A 234 -4.76 -20.92 -3.38
CA ALA A 234 -4.41 -22.15 -4.11
C ALA A 234 -5.16 -23.37 -3.53
N ILE A 235 -5.60 -24.26 -4.41
CA ILE A 235 -6.15 -25.55 -4.00
C ILE A 235 -5.12 -26.62 -4.34
N LEU A 236 -4.51 -27.16 -3.29
CA LEU A 236 -3.50 -28.21 -3.40
C LEU A 236 -4.10 -29.56 -3.04
N THR A 237 -3.75 -30.59 -3.79
CA THR A 237 -4.05 -32.00 -3.48
C THR A 237 -2.77 -32.82 -3.46
N LEU A 238 -2.75 -33.89 -2.64
CA LEU A 238 -1.61 -34.78 -2.44
C LEU A 238 -2.10 -36.22 -2.57
N VAL A 239 -1.49 -36.95 -3.50
CA VAL A 239 -1.78 -38.37 -3.77
C VAL A 239 -0.49 -39.17 -3.74
N PHE A 240 -0.57 -40.42 -3.32
CA PHE A 240 0.54 -41.35 -3.23
C PHE A 240 0.37 -42.45 -4.27
N SER A 241 1.47 -42.84 -4.90
CA SER A 241 1.49 -43.93 -5.88
C SER A 241 2.77 -44.76 -5.76
N GLU A 242 2.79 -45.88 -6.48
CA GLU A 242 4.00 -46.72 -6.67
C GLU A 242 4.68 -47.17 -5.37
N THR A 243 3.89 -47.67 -4.42
CA THR A 243 4.44 -48.10 -3.13
C THR A 243 5.23 -49.41 -3.24
N ILE A 244 6.49 -49.39 -2.84
CA ILE A 244 7.38 -50.54 -2.79
C ILE A 244 7.76 -50.82 -1.33
N TYR A 245 7.51 -52.04 -0.87
CA TYR A 245 7.79 -52.49 0.49
C TYR A 245 9.14 -53.22 0.58
N GLU A 246 9.93 -52.90 1.61
CA GLU A 246 11.19 -53.57 1.94
C GLU A 246 11.31 -53.84 3.44
N LEU A 247 11.57 -55.09 3.84
CA LEU A 247 11.87 -55.44 5.24
C LEU A 247 13.38 -55.41 5.48
N LYS A 248 13.84 -54.56 6.41
CA LYS A 248 15.25 -54.50 6.83
C LYS A 248 15.41 -55.02 8.25
N ASN A 249 16.51 -55.74 8.50
CA ASN A 249 16.85 -56.28 9.81
C ASN A 249 18.01 -55.48 10.44
N ASN A 250 18.00 -55.35 11.77
CA ASN A 250 19.07 -54.73 12.57
C ASN A 250 19.42 -53.29 12.13
N VAL A 251 18.41 -52.46 11.92
CA VAL A 251 18.58 -51.06 11.49
C VAL A 251 18.87 -50.18 12.70
N ASN A 252 19.89 -49.31 12.61
CA ASN A 252 20.19 -48.31 13.64
C ASN A 252 19.56 -46.97 13.24
N ILE A 253 18.64 -46.47 14.06
CA ILE A 253 17.97 -45.19 13.87
C ILE A 253 18.22 -44.36 15.13
N GLU A 254 18.93 -43.25 14.98
CA GLU A 254 19.28 -42.33 16.08
C GLU A 254 19.95 -43.03 17.29
N GLY A 255 20.71 -44.10 17.05
CA GLY A 255 21.40 -44.84 18.10
C GLY A 255 20.60 -46.00 18.71
N ILE A 256 19.35 -46.20 18.30
CA ILE A 256 18.51 -47.33 18.71
C ILE A 256 18.54 -48.41 17.62
N ILE A 257 18.85 -49.65 18.01
CA ILE A 257 18.87 -50.80 17.08
C ILE A 257 17.49 -51.45 17.07
N TYR A 258 16.83 -51.38 15.91
CA TYR A 258 15.56 -52.06 15.66
C TYR A 258 15.83 -53.42 15.01
N PRO A 259 15.32 -54.53 15.58
CA PRO A 259 15.57 -55.87 15.04
C PRO A 259 14.94 -56.04 13.65
N LYS A 260 13.80 -55.39 13.41
CA LYS A 260 13.07 -55.36 12.13
C LYS A 260 12.46 -53.97 11.93
N VAL A 261 12.56 -53.46 10.70
CA VAL A 261 11.97 -52.19 10.27
C VAL A 261 11.35 -52.38 8.89
N HIS A 262 10.14 -51.86 8.73
CA HIS A 262 9.36 -51.93 7.49
C HIS A 262 9.55 -50.62 6.73
N TYR A 263 10.20 -50.65 5.57
CA TYR A 263 10.42 -49.49 4.71
C TYR A 263 9.39 -49.45 3.58
N TYR A 264 8.95 -48.25 3.26
CA TYR A 264 7.99 -47.97 2.21
C TYR A 264 8.55 -46.86 1.33
N ASN A 265 8.90 -47.22 0.09
CA ASN A 265 9.22 -46.25 -0.95
C ASN A 265 7.94 -45.91 -1.69
N HIS A 266 7.74 -44.64 -2.06
CA HIS A 266 6.56 -44.20 -2.78
C HIS A 266 6.85 -42.95 -3.61
N THR A 267 5.95 -42.69 -4.55
CA THR A 267 5.89 -41.43 -5.29
C THR A 267 4.80 -40.56 -4.68
N ARG A 268 5.10 -39.27 -4.45
CA ARG A 268 4.11 -38.27 -4.03
C ARG A 268 3.78 -37.39 -5.21
N THR A 269 2.49 -37.17 -5.45
CA THR A 269 1.98 -36.31 -6.52
C THR A 269 1.26 -35.13 -5.89
N PHE A 270 1.78 -33.94 -6.11
CA PHE A 270 1.12 -32.69 -5.75
C PHE A 270 0.43 -32.13 -6.99
N THR A 271 -0.84 -31.74 -6.86
CA THR A 271 -1.59 -31.10 -7.95
C THR A 271 -2.23 -29.83 -7.44
N GLU A 272 -1.96 -28.71 -8.12
CA GLU A 272 -2.60 -27.42 -7.89
C GLU A 272 -3.71 -27.20 -8.93
N SER A 273 -4.89 -26.75 -8.50
CA SER A 273 -6.07 -26.68 -9.39
C SER A 273 -6.66 -25.28 -9.60
N ASN A 274 -6.17 -24.25 -8.91
CA ASN A 274 -6.67 -22.87 -8.98
C ASN A 274 -5.77 -21.93 -9.79
N GLY A 275 -4.66 -22.41 -10.35
CA GLY A 275 -3.74 -21.60 -11.15
C GLY A 275 -2.83 -20.70 -10.32
N VAL A 276 -2.72 -20.92 -9.01
CA VAL A 276 -1.88 -20.12 -8.10
C VAL A 276 -0.74 -21.00 -7.61
N GLY A 277 0.52 -20.58 -7.80
CA GLY A 277 1.65 -21.38 -7.37
C GLY A 277 1.74 -21.49 -5.84
N VAL A 278 2.28 -22.60 -5.35
CA VAL A 278 2.45 -22.92 -3.93
C VAL A 278 3.91 -23.21 -3.61
N ASN A 279 4.41 -22.65 -2.51
CA ASN A 279 5.71 -22.94 -1.96
C ASN A 279 5.57 -23.64 -0.60
N LEU A 280 5.72 -24.96 -0.58
CA LEU A 280 5.72 -25.76 0.66
C LEU A 280 7.06 -25.61 1.35
N THR A 281 7.07 -25.02 2.55
CA THR A 281 8.28 -24.69 3.32
C THR A 281 8.51 -25.64 4.49
N GLN A 282 7.49 -26.38 4.91
CA GLN A 282 7.56 -27.31 6.03
C GLN A 282 6.85 -28.63 5.70
N GLY A 283 7.36 -29.71 6.26
CA GLY A 283 6.70 -31.02 6.22
C GLY A 283 6.89 -31.74 7.55
N GLN A 284 5.92 -32.54 7.95
CA GLN A 284 6.01 -33.41 9.13
C GLN A 284 5.31 -34.75 8.89
N LEU A 285 5.95 -35.83 9.35
CA LEU A 285 5.41 -37.18 9.37
C LEU A 285 5.13 -37.59 10.82
N CYS A 286 3.87 -37.80 11.19
CA CYS A 286 3.48 -38.19 12.55
C CYS A 286 3.03 -39.64 12.62
N TYR A 287 3.66 -40.43 13.48
CA TYR A 287 3.36 -41.84 13.74
C TYR A 287 2.33 -41.95 14.86
N THR A 288 1.14 -42.47 14.55
CA THR A 288 0.04 -42.57 15.53
C THR A 288 0.37 -43.57 16.63
N SER A 289 0.98 -44.71 16.28
CA SER A 289 1.32 -45.75 17.25
C SER A 289 2.40 -45.33 18.26
N LEU A 290 3.35 -44.50 17.82
CA LEU A 290 4.46 -44.02 18.64
C LEU A 290 4.17 -42.70 19.34
N GLY A 291 3.18 -41.93 18.87
CA GLY A 291 2.90 -40.59 19.37
C GLY A 291 4.04 -39.60 19.10
N THR A 292 4.87 -39.86 18.09
CA THR A 292 6.03 -39.04 17.72
C THR A 292 5.88 -38.52 16.30
N CYS A 293 6.50 -37.38 16.03
CA CYS A 293 6.55 -36.78 14.70
C CYS A 293 8.00 -36.55 14.27
N ASP A 294 8.29 -36.85 13.01
CA ASP A 294 9.57 -36.62 12.36
C ASP A 294 9.41 -35.52 11.30
N SER A 295 10.06 -34.38 11.53
CA SER A 295 10.13 -33.26 10.57
C SER A 295 11.41 -33.29 9.74
N SER A 296 12.37 -34.16 10.07
CA SER A 296 13.68 -34.23 9.40
C SER A 296 13.64 -35.03 8.10
N THR A 297 12.70 -35.96 7.96
CA THR A 297 12.55 -36.80 6.77
C THR A 297 11.99 -36.03 5.56
N LEU A 298 11.44 -34.84 5.78
CA LEU A 298 10.77 -34.06 4.77
C LEU A 298 11.64 -32.85 4.47
N VAL A 299 12.09 -32.76 3.22
CA VAL A 299 13.03 -31.72 2.78
C VAL A 299 12.30 -30.77 1.83
N PRO A 300 11.43 -29.88 2.34
CA PRO A 300 11.07 -28.66 1.62
C PRO A 300 12.33 -27.78 1.43
N PRO A 301 12.33 -26.85 0.47
CA PRO A 301 11.17 -26.31 -0.22
C PRO A 301 10.69 -27.14 -1.42
N TYR A 302 9.36 -27.25 -1.58
CA TYR A 302 8.74 -27.71 -2.83
C TYR A 302 7.96 -26.57 -3.46
N ARG A 303 8.34 -26.21 -4.69
CA ARG A 303 7.58 -25.30 -5.54
C ARG A 303 6.64 -26.11 -6.43
N ILE A 304 5.36 -25.76 -6.40
CA ILE A 304 4.33 -26.24 -7.34
C ILE A 304 3.82 -25.01 -8.06
N ASP A 305 4.04 -24.91 -9.36
CA ASP A 305 3.50 -23.78 -10.14
C ASP A 305 1.99 -23.96 -10.37
N GLY A 306 1.27 -22.86 -10.60
CA GLY A 306 -0.18 -22.87 -10.75
C GLY A 306 -0.64 -23.76 -11.91
N GLY A 307 -1.59 -24.67 -11.63
CA GLY A 307 -2.10 -25.65 -12.59
C GLY A 307 -1.16 -26.82 -12.92
N GLU A 308 0.03 -26.88 -12.30
CA GLU A 308 1.01 -27.92 -12.57
C GLU A 308 0.88 -29.14 -11.64
N ILE A 309 1.48 -30.24 -12.08
CA ILE A 309 1.58 -31.49 -11.32
C ILE A 309 3.05 -31.74 -11.00
N VAL A 310 3.39 -31.81 -9.71
CA VAL A 310 4.75 -32.07 -9.25
C VAL A 310 4.87 -33.47 -8.68
N LEU A 311 5.75 -34.27 -9.28
CA LEU A 311 6.07 -35.62 -8.84
C LEU A 311 7.33 -35.63 -7.97
N GLN A 312 7.24 -36.31 -6.84
CA GLN A 312 8.33 -36.53 -5.91
C GLN A 312 8.54 -38.04 -5.75
N GLU A 313 9.37 -38.59 -6.62
CA GLU A 313 9.68 -40.02 -6.69
C GLU A 313 10.59 -40.48 -5.56
N ASN A 314 10.57 -41.79 -5.29
CA ASN A 314 11.50 -42.48 -4.39
C ASN A 314 11.57 -41.87 -2.97
N LYS A 315 10.46 -41.30 -2.49
CA LYS A 315 10.37 -40.86 -1.10
C LYS A 315 10.20 -42.09 -0.22
N GLN A 316 10.79 -42.04 0.97
CA GLN A 316 10.84 -43.18 1.87
C GLN A 316 10.37 -42.78 3.26
N PHE A 317 9.61 -43.67 3.89
CA PHE A 317 9.42 -43.68 5.34
C PHE A 317 9.53 -45.11 5.85
N TRP A 318 9.53 -45.26 7.17
CA TRP A 318 9.64 -46.57 7.82
C TRP A 318 8.74 -46.67 9.04
N THR A 319 8.35 -47.90 9.42
CA THR A 319 7.59 -48.22 10.62
C THR A 319 8.26 -49.33 11.42
N ALA A 320 8.10 -49.32 12.76
CA ALA A 320 8.63 -50.37 13.64
C ALA A 320 7.73 -51.62 13.67
N SER A 321 6.44 -51.45 13.41
CA SER A 321 5.43 -52.50 13.38
C SER A 321 5.05 -52.86 11.94
N ASN A 322 4.59 -54.09 11.73
CA ASN A 322 4.10 -54.54 10.43
C ASN A 322 2.80 -53.85 10.02
N SER A 323 2.06 -53.26 10.96
CA SER A 323 0.99 -52.32 10.67
C SER A 323 1.16 -51.03 11.45
N ASP A 324 0.83 -49.90 10.83
CA ASP A 324 0.87 -48.59 11.45
C ASP A 324 -0.06 -47.60 10.74
N VAL A 325 -0.40 -46.52 11.43
CA VAL A 325 -1.16 -45.39 10.92
C VAL A 325 -0.34 -44.12 11.12
N PHE A 326 -0.17 -43.34 10.07
CA PHE A 326 0.59 -42.09 10.15
C PHE A 326 -0.06 -41.00 9.32
N ASN A 327 0.21 -39.76 9.72
CA ASN A 327 -0.27 -38.55 9.06
C ASN A 327 0.93 -37.82 8.46
N LEU A 328 0.88 -37.55 7.15
CA LEU A 328 1.86 -36.70 6.48
C LEU A 328 1.24 -35.33 6.21
N SER A 329 1.84 -34.30 6.77
CA SER A 329 1.39 -32.92 6.64
C SER A 329 2.46 -32.06 5.98
N TYR A 330 2.03 -31.10 5.16
CA TYR A 330 2.87 -30.03 4.61
C TYR A 330 2.22 -28.68 4.87
N TRP A 331 3.06 -27.66 5.03
CA TRP A 331 2.68 -26.27 5.19
C TRP A 331 3.52 -25.38 4.31
N GLY A 332 2.93 -24.27 3.88
CA GLY A 332 3.57 -23.30 3.00
C GLY A 332 2.69 -22.08 2.79
N GLU A 333 3.04 -21.33 1.76
CA GLU A 333 2.30 -20.15 1.31
C GLU A 333 2.12 -20.26 -0.20
N ASP A 334 1.00 -19.74 -0.72
CA ASP A 334 0.81 -19.56 -2.15
C ASP A 334 1.39 -18.23 -2.65
N ASP A 335 1.36 -18.00 -3.96
CA ASP A 335 1.87 -16.76 -4.58
C ASP A 335 1.10 -15.50 -4.16
N ASN A 336 -0.08 -15.66 -3.56
CA ASN A 336 -0.90 -14.58 -3.03
C ASN A 336 -0.72 -14.44 -1.50
N GLU A 337 0.31 -15.06 -0.93
CA GLU A 337 0.66 -15.04 0.51
C GLU A 337 -0.39 -15.71 1.42
N TYR A 338 -1.31 -16.51 0.88
CA TYR A 338 -2.22 -17.29 1.72
C TYR A 338 -1.50 -18.52 2.28
N SER A 339 -1.65 -18.76 3.58
CA SER A 339 -1.14 -19.97 4.22
C SER A 339 -1.87 -21.22 3.69
N ILE A 340 -1.10 -22.17 3.16
CA ILE A 340 -1.60 -23.46 2.66
C ILE A 340 -1.15 -24.57 3.60
N SER A 341 -2.07 -25.49 3.90
CA SER A 341 -1.75 -26.74 4.59
C SER A 341 -2.45 -27.91 3.94
N ILE A 342 -1.71 -29.00 3.72
CA ILE A 342 -2.27 -30.25 3.21
C ILE A 342 -1.84 -31.40 4.11
N SER A 343 -2.74 -32.35 4.33
CA SER A 343 -2.47 -33.53 5.15
C SER A 343 -3.11 -34.77 4.56
N GLN A 344 -2.41 -35.89 4.64
CA GLN A 344 -2.89 -37.19 4.18
C GLN A 344 -2.66 -38.26 5.24
N TYR A 345 -3.74 -38.95 5.62
CA TYR A 345 -3.69 -40.13 6.47
C TYR A 345 -3.40 -41.36 5.64
N MET A 346 -2.48 -42.18 6.15
CA MET A 346 -2.03 -43.40 5.51
C MET A 346 -1.98 -44.54 6.51
N CYS A 347 -2.26 -45.75 6.01
CA CYS A 347 -2.00 -46.97 6.76
C CYS A 347 -1.19 -47.93 5.93
N VAL A 348 -0.33 -48.63 6.65
CA VAL A 348 0.42 -49.74 6.13
C VAL A 348 0.04 -51.00 6.89
N ASN A 349 -0.02 -52.11 6.17
CA ASN A 349 -0.15 -53.45 6.73
C ASN A 349 0.66 -54.42 5.86
N GLU A 350 1.85 -54.76 6.33
CA GLU A 350 2.88 -55.50 5.61
C GLU A 350 3.18 -54.86 4.25
N ALA A 351 2.89 -55.56 3.16
CA ALA A 351 3.09 -55.07 1.79
C ALA A 351 1.91 -54.25 1.24
N SER A 352 0.85 -54.07 2.03
CA SER A 352 -0.30 -53.25 1.64
C SER A 352 -0.17 -51.81 2.16
N PHE A 353 -0.51 -50.87 1.31
CA PHE A 353 -0.56 -49.44 1.58
C PHE A 353 -1.91 -48.91 1.12
N THR A 354 -2.60 -48.17 1.99
CA THR A 354 -3.92 -47.59 1.69
C THR A 354 -3.99 -46.16 2.22
N GLU A 355 -4.51 -45.26 1.38
CA GLU A 355 -4.86 -43.90 1.77
C GLU A 355 -6.23 -43.88 2.48
N ASN A 356 -6.45 -42.87 3.32
CA ASN A 356 -7.75 -42.56 3.93
C ASN A 356 -8.35 -43.74 4.71
N CYS A 357 -7.56 -44.28 5.63
CA CYS A 357 -8.04 -45.36 6.48
C CYS A 357 -9.25 -44.93 7.30
N VAL A 358 -10.26 -45.79 7.32
CA VAL A 358 -11.37 -45.66 8.27
C VAL A 358 -10.82 -46.08 9.63
N VAL A 359 -10.60 -45.10 10.51
CA VAL A 359 -10.21 -45.32 11.90
C VAL A 359 -11.35 -45.96 12.68
#